data_AF-A0A0J1ESN0-F1
#
_entry.id   AF-A0A0J1ESN0-F1
#
_cell.length_a   1.000
_cell.length_b   1.000
_cell.length_c   1.000
_cell.angle_alpha   90.00
_cell.angle_beta   90.00
_cell.angle_gamma   90.00
#
_symmetry.space_group_name_H-M   'P 1'
#
loop_
_entity.id
_entity.type
_entity.pdbx_description
1 polymer ?
#
loop_
_entity_poly.entity_id
_entity_poly.type
_entity_poly.pdbx_seq_one_letter_code
_entity_poly.pdbx_strand_id
1 'polypeptide(L)'
;MPFEVFDKRMTPLAKAPSVTIQKRGVISLNKAAHDLIDNTETVELLYDRDRQIMALRATDDSSPHAYAVRSGSRRGPGQAIVSATAFTAHYGIDTTATRRWKPFVEDDMLCVDLTQEGTVITGNRTKTTAPTDPAEPKDAAADDNPTEVPADDDPDHP
;
A
#
# COMPACT_ATOMS: atom_id res chain seq x y z
N MET A 1 51.83 3.45 -5.75
CA MET A 1 50.65 3.30 -4.87
C MET A 1 49.89 2.08 -5.35
N PRO A 2 49.70 1.03 -4.53
CA PRO A 2 48.93 -0.13 -4.97
C PRO A 2 47.43 0.16 -4.86
N PHE A 3 46.68 -0.09 -5.94
CA PHE A 3 45.22 -0.08 -5.92
C PHE A 3 44.72 -1.41 -5.39
N GLU A 4 43.73 -1.38 -4.51
CA GLU A 4 43.09 -2.57 -3.95
C GLU A 4 41.85 -2.96 -4.77
N VAL A 5 41.66 -4.27 -4.99
CA VAL A 5 40.52 -4.80 -5.75
C VAL A 5 39.32 -4.90 -4.81
N PHE A 6 38.27 -4.12 -5.10
CA PHE A 6 37.02 -4.18 -4.35
C PHE A 6 36.28 -5.49 -4.60
N ASP A 7 36.24 -6.39 -3.61
CA ASP A 7 35.43 -7.61 -3.66
C ASP A 7 33.95 -7.28 -3.37
N LYS A 8 33.15 -7.28 -4.44
CA LYS A 8 31.70 -7.05 -4.39
C LYS A 8 30.94 -8.02 -3.46
N ARG A 9 31.54 -9.16 -3.07
CA ARG A 9 30.95 -10.15 -2.15
C ARG A 9 31.02 -9.72 -0.67
N MET A 10 31.86 -8.74 -0.34
CA MET A 10 31.97 -8.15 1.01
C MET A 10 30.88 -7.09 1.29
N THR A 11 30.08 -6.71 0.29
CA THR A 11 28.99 -5.76 0.51
C THR A 11 27.84 -6.48 1.23
N PRO A 12 27.44 -6.06 2.46
CA PRO A 12 26.30 -6.65 3.14
C PRO A 12 25.06 -6.55 2.26
N LEU A 13 24.61 -7.68 1.73
CA LEU A 13 23.47 -7.73 0.81
C LEU A 13 22.13 -7.55 1.54
N ALA A 14 22.13 -7.68 2.87
CA ALA A 14 20.97 -7.44 3.71
C ALA A 14 20.71 -5.94 3.80
N LYS A 15 19.70 -5.47 3.05
CA LYS A 15 19.19 -4.11 3.20
C LYS A 15 18.68 -3.94 4.63
N ALA A 16 19.15 -2.90 5.32
CA ALA A 16 18.69 -2.56 6.66
C ALA A 16 17.15 -2.54 6.74
N PRO A 17 16.54 -2.95 7.88
CA PRO A 17 15.10 -2.89 8.07
C PRO A 17 14.58 -1.49 7.77
N SER A 18 13.48 -1.40 7.03
CA SER A 18 12.87 -0.11 6.72
C SER A 18 11.36 -0.20 6.63
N VAL A 19 10.71 0.80 7.21
CA VAL A 19 9.27 1.02 7.14
C VAL A 19 9.04 2.30 6.36
N THR A 20 8.17 2.25 5.37
CA THR A 20 7.82 3.41 4.55
C THR A 20 6.33 3.65 4.65
N ILE A 21 5.94 4.83 5.14
CA ILE A 21 4.57 5.31 5.09
C ILE A 21 4.44 6.10 3.80
N GLN A 22 3.57 5.63 2.92
CA GLN A 22 3.31 6.22 1.63
C GLN A 22 2.15 7.21 1.73
N LYS A 23 1.96 7.96 0.64
CA LYS A 23 0.77 8.79 0.49
C LYS A 23 -0.50 7.97 0.70
N ARG A 24 -1.53 8.59 1.29
CA ARG A 24 -2.84 7.97 1.59
C ARG A 24 -2.78 6.85 2.64
N GLY A 25 -1.70 6.77 3.42
CA GLY A 25 -1.64 5.88 4.59
C GLY A 25 -1.37 4.41 4.28
N VAL A 26 -0.76 4.10 3.14
CA VAL A 26 -0.26 2.75 2.87
C VAL A 26 1.09 2.56 3.53
N ILE A 27 1.24 1.53 4.36
CA ILE A 27 2.51 1.19 4.99
C ILE A 27 3.17 0.08 4.18
N SER A 28 4.47 0.18 4.01
CA SER A 28 5.24 -0.81 3.28
C SER A 28 6.55 -1.16 3.98
N LEU A 29 6.79 -2.46 4.13
CA LEU A 29 7.91 -3.07 4.83
C LEU A 29 8.83 -3.73 3.83
N ASN A 30 10.14 -3.54 3.96
CA ASN A 30 11.07 -4.39 3.23
C ASN A 30 11.16 -5.78 3.88
N LYS A 31 11.78 -6.73 3.20
CA LYS A 31 11.93 -8.10 3.71
C LYS A 31 12.55 -8.13 5.11
N ALA A 32 13.63 -7.40 5.34
CA ALA A 32 14.28 -7.36 6.66
C ALA A 32 13.37 -6.84 7.78
N ALA A 33 12.45 -5.91 7.50
CA ALA A 33 11.47 -5.45 8.50
C ALA A 33 10.31 -6.43 8.68
N HIS A 34 9.89 -7.13 7.62
CA HIS A 34 8.86 -8.17 7.72
C HIS A 34 9.36 -9.42 8.46
N ASP A 35 10.65 -9.75 8.29
CA ASP A 35 11.33 -10.82 9.02
C ASP A 35 11.39 -10.53 10.54
N LEU A 36 11.33 -9.26 10.99
CA LEU A 36 11.30 -8.90 12.42
C LEU A 36 9.94 -9.16 13.09
N ILE A 37 8.90 -9.41 12.32
CA ILE A 37 7.55 -9.78 12.80
C ILE A 37 7.20 -11.19 12.29
N ASP A 38 8.22 -12.05 12.17
CA ASP A 38 8.12 -13.46 11.78
C ASP A 38 7.42 -13.71 10.44
N ASN A 39 7.49 -12.75 9.52
CA ASN A 39 6.80 -12.83 8.22
C ASN A 39 5.29 -13.07 8.35
N THR A 40 4.64 -12.60 9.41
CA THR A 40 3.20 -12.79 9.63
C THR A 40 2.34 -12.25 8.47
N GLU A 41 1.21 -12.90 8.24
CA GLU A 41 0.22 -12.50 7.25
C GLU A 41 -0.78 -11.47 7.80
N THR A 42 -0.87 -11.34 9.12
CA THR A 42 -1.80 -10.46 9.82
C THR A 42 -1.12 -9.71 10.95
N VAL A 43 -1.41 -8.40 11.05
CA VAL A 43 -0.86 -7.52 12.07
C VAL A 43 -1.92 -6.66 12.71
N GLU A 44 -1.74 -6.33 13.99
CA GLU A 44 -2.41 -5.23 14.65
C GLU A 44 -1.60 -3.95 14.53
N LEU A 45 -2.29 -2.84 14.30
CA LEU A 45 -1.71 -1.50 14.26
C LEU A 45 -1.98 -0.80 15.58
N LEU A 46 -0.91 -0.44 16.30
CA LEU A 46 -1.00 0.24 17.57
C LEU A 46 -0.40 1.64 17.47
N TYR A 47 -0.92 2.57 18.26
CA TYR A 47 -0.39 3.92 18.36
C TYR A 47 -0.25 4.33 19.82
N ASP A 48 0.96 4.69 20.21
CA ASP A 48 1.24 5.35 21.48
C ASP A 48 1.14 6.87 21.26
N ARG A 49 0.12 7.49 21.85
CA ARG A 49 -0.12 8.94 21.72
C ARG A 49 0.90 9.77 22.49
N ASP A 50 1.41 9.26 23.60
CA ASP A 50 2.32 9.99 24.48
C ASP A 50 3.73 10.02 23.87
N ARG A 51 4.17 8.90 23.30
CA ARG A 51 5.47 8.78 22.63
C ARG A 51 5.42 9.09 21.12
N GLN A 52 4.22 9.22 20.56
CA GLN A 52 3.97 9.34 19.12
C GLN A 52 4.62 8.20 18.31
N ILE A 53 4.55 6.97 18.83
CA ILE A 53 5.11 5.77 18.20
C ILE A 53 3.99 4.97 17.56
N MET A 54 4.19 4.59 16.30
CA MET A 54 3.37 3.58 15.65
C MET A 54 4.03 2.20 15.81
N ALA A 55 3.26 1.18 16.13
CA ALA A 55 3.75 -0.20 16.24
C ALA A 55 2.92 -1.17 15.39
N LEU A 56 3.61 -2.17 14.85
CA LEU A 56 3.00 -3.31 14.15
C LEU A 56 3.30 -4.56 14.97
N ARG A 57 2.25 -5.27 15.38
CA ARG A 57 2.36 -6.52 16.14
C ARG A 57 1.75 -7.67 15.36
N ALA A 58 2.39 -8.83 15.32
CA ALA A 58 1.76 -10.02 14.77
C ALA A 58 0.47 -10.37 15.56
N THR A 59 -0.59 -10.72 14.84
CA THR A 59 -1.87 -11.13 15.44
C THR A 59 -2.47 -12.28 14.66
N ASP A 60 -3.46 -12.93 15.25
CA ASP A 60 -4.27 -13.96 14.62
C ASP A 60 -5.30 -13.37 13.64
N ASP A 61 -5.66 -14.11 12.59
CA ASP A 61 -6.60 -13.64 11.57
C ASP A 61 -8.03 -13.47 12.09
N SER A 62 -8.37 -14.11 13.20
CA SER A 62 -9.66 -13.99 13.88
C SER A 62 -9.80 -12.72 14.69
N SER A 63 -8.71 -11.96 14.91
CA SER A 63 -8.77 -10.70 15.63
C SER A 63 -9.57 -9.66 14.83
N PRO A 64 -10.57 -8.99 15.44
CA PRO A 64 -11.36 -7.95 14.75
C PRO A 64 -10.52 -6.72 14.36
N HIS A 65 -9.30 -6.62 14.87
CA HIS A 65 -8.35 -5.54 14.59
C HIS A 65 -7.19 -5.98 13.70
N ALA A 66 -7.25 -7.17 13.12
CA ALA A 66 -6.25 -7.68 12.20
C ALA A 66 -6.26 -6.94 10.86
N TYR A 67 -5.09 -6.50 10.45
CA TYR A 67 -4.80 -5.96 9.12
C TYR A 67 -3.99 -6.99 8.33
N ALA A 68 -4.46 -7.31 7.13
CA ALA A 68 -3.75 -8.22 6.23
C ALA A 68 -2.46 -7.58 5.69
N VAL A 69 -1.35 -8.31 5.80
CA VAL A 69 -0.06 -8.02 5.19
C VAL A 69 -0.01 -8.67 3.81
N ARG A 70 0.05 -7.85 2.76
CA ARG A 70 0.03 -8.33 1.37
C ARG A 70 1.42 -8.24 0.77
N SER A 71 1.77 -9.18 -0.11
CA SER A 71 2.98 -9.05 -0.92
C SER A 71 2.76 -8.08 -2.08
N GLY A 72 3.64 -7.09 -2.20
CA GLY A 72 3.57 -6.01 -3.17
C GLY A 72 4.11 -6.35 -4.57
N SER A 73 4.76 -7.50 -4.76
CA SER A 73 5.27 -7.94 -6.06
C SER A 73 5.18 -9.46 -6.21
N ARG A 74 4.69 -9.91 -7.38
CA ARG A 74 4.81 -11.31 -7.85
C ARG A 74 6.20 -11.66 -8.38
N ARG A 75 7.07 -10.66 -8.63
CA ARG A 75 8.36 -10.81 -9.32
C ARG A 75 9.43 -9.97 -8.59
N GLY A 76 10.06 -10.54 -7.56
CA GLY A 76 11.17 -9.90 -6.82
C GLY A 76 11.00 -9.99 -5.30
N PRO A 77 12.03 -9.65 -4.51
CA PRO A 77 11.98 -9.71 -3.04
C PRO A 77 10.80 -8.85 -2.56
N GLY A 78 9.75 -9.55 -2.12
CA GLY A 78 8.43 -8.99 -1.89
C GLY A 78 8.47 -7.90 -0.83
N GLN A 79 7.93 -6.73 -1.15
CA GLN A 79 7.61 -5.72 -0.16
C GLN A 79 6.32 -6.15 0.54
N ALA A 80 6.30 -6.21 1.86
CA ALA A 80 5.05 -6.40 2.60
C ALA A 80 4.30 -5.06 2.65
N ILE A 81 2.98 -5.10 2.44
CA ILE A 81 2.12 -3.91 2.34
C ILE A 81 0.94 -4.07 3.29
N VAL A 82 0.66 -3.02 4.07
CA VAL A 82 -0.49 -2.94 4.97
C VAL A 82 -1.30 -1.69 4.63
N SER A 83 -2.61 -1.87 4.41
CA SER A 83 -3.54 -0.78 4.12
C SER A 83 -3.98 -0.09 5.42
N ALA A 84 -3.20 0.88 5.88
CA ALA A 84 -3.40 1.59 7.15
C ALA A 84 -4.07 2.97 6.99
N THR A 85 -4.85 3.18 5.92
CA THR A 85 -5.48 4.48 5.62
C THR A 85 -6.36 4.97 6.78
N ALA A 86 -7.22 4.09 7.33
CA ALA A 86 -8.08 4.44 8.46
C ALA A 86 -7.26 4.75 9.72
N PHE A 87 -6.23 3.96 10.00
CA PHE A 87 -5.34 4.14 11.15
C PHE A 87 -4.61 5.48 11.09
N THR A 88 -3.94 5.77 9.96
CA THR A 88 -3.19 7.02 9.77
C THR A 88 -4.10 8.25 9.80
N ALA A 89 -5.31 8.17 9.24
CA ALA A 89 -6.29 9.24 9.33
C ALA A 89 -6.80 9.45 10.77
N HIS A 90 -7.10 8.36 11.49
CA HIS A 90 -7.61 8.42 12.85
C HIS A 90 -6.63 9.06 13.84
N TYR A 91 -5.34 8.76 13.71
CA TYR A 91 -4.29 9.30 14.59
C TYR A 91 -3.60 10.55 14.04
N GLY A 92 -4.05 11.09 12.90
CA GLY A 92 -3.52 12.34 12.34
C GLY A 92 -2.06 12.23 11.84
N ILE A 93 -1.64 11.05 11.40
CA ILE A 93 -0.28 10.83 10.88
C ILE A 93 -0.14 11.54 9.53
N ASP A 94 0.89 12.38 9.38
CA ASP A 94 1.18 13.09 8.12
C ASP A 94 1.53 12.09 7.00
N THR A 95 0.61 11.96 6.04
CA THR A 95 0.77 11.12 4.84
C THR A 95 0.80 11.96 3.55
N THR A 96 1.10 13.26 3.65
CA THR A 96 1.20 14.15 2.48
C THR A 96 2.38 13.79 1.57
N ALA A 97 3.47 13.32 2.16
CA ALA A 97 4.65 12.83 1.49
C ALA A 97 4.93 11.37 1.84
N THR A 98 5.52 10.62 0.90
CA THR A 98 6.06 9.30 1.22
C THR A 98 7.34 9.49 2.02
N ARG A 99 7.41 8.87 3.20
CA ARG A 99 8.55 8.97 4.10
C ARG A 99 8.98 7.58 4.56
N ARG A 100 10.26 7.40 4.82
CA ARG A 100 10.86 6.15 5.30
C ARG A 100 11.55 6.35 6.64
N TRP A 101 11.35 5.40 7.53
CA TRP A 101 11.95 5.32 8.84
C TRP A 101 12.75 4.04 9.01
N LYS A 102 13.73 4.10 9.90
CA LYS A 102 14.39 2.93 10.46
C LYS A 102 13.55 2.45 11.65
N PRO A 103 12.94 1.25 11.58
CA PRO A 103 12.19 0.73 12.72
C PRO A 103 13.13 0.21 13.81
N PHE A 104 12.56 -0.01 14.98
CA PHE A 104 13.17 -0.75 16.08
C PHE A 104 12.16 -1.78 16.61
N VAL A 105 12.65 -2.80 17.31
CA VAL A 105 11.79 -3.82 17.94
C VAL A 105 11.70 -3.52 19.42
N GLU A 106 10.49 -3.51 19.96
CA GLU A 106 10.19 -3.36 21.38
C GLU A 106 9.03 -4.32 21.70
N ASP A 107 9.21 -5.22 22.67
CA ASP A 107 8.18 -6.20 23.10
C ASP A 107 7.52 -6.98 21.95
N ASP A 108 8.33 -7.55 21.05
CA ASP A 108 7.90 -8.29 19.84
C ASP A 108 7.03 -7.46 18.87
N MET A 109 7.10 -6.13 18.97
CA MET A 109 6.42 -5.19 18.07
C MET A 109 7.44 -4.43 17.23
N LEU A 110 7.13 -4.25 15.95
CA LEU A 110 7.91 -3.40 15.06
C LEU A 110 7.45 -1.95 15.21
N CYS A 111 8.27 -1.16 15.87
CA CYS A 111 7.97 0.21 16.24
C CYS A 111 8.63 1.22 15.28
N VAL A 112 7.93 2.33 15.07
CA VAL A 112 8.36 3.48 14.28
C VAL A 112 8.11 4.74 15.10
N ASP A 113 9.20 5.44 15.41
CA ASP A 113 9.17 6.74 16.05
C ASP A 113 8.79 7.81 15.01
N LEU A 114 7.59 8.37 15.13
CA LEU A 114 7.10 9.41 14.23
C LEU A 114 7.55 10.82 14.64
N THR A 115 8.17 10.99 15.81
CA THR A 115 8.78 12.27 16.22
C THR A 115 10.05 12.54 15.43
N GLN A 116 10.71 11.48 14.95
CA GLN A 116 11.86 11.58 14.06
C GLN A 116 11.42 11.90 12.63
N GLU A 117 12.13 12.83 12.01
CA GLU A 117 11.90 13.14 10.60
C GLU A 117 12.24 11.93 9.72
N GLY A 118 11.20 11.32 9.14
CA GLY A 118 11.37 10.27 8.14
C GLY A 118 12.04 10.81 6.88
N THR A 119 12.90 10.00 6.27
CA THR A 119 13.53 10.34 4.98
C THR A 119 12.48 10.40 3.88
N VAL A 120 12.30 11.58 3.28
CA VAL A 120 11.35 11.77 2.19
C VAL A 120 11.78 10.96 0.97
N ILE A 121 10.86 10.17 0.43
CA ILE A 121 11.06 9.43 -0.82
C ILE A 121 10.28 10.12 -1.92
N THR A 122 11.00 10.82 -2.80
CA THR A 122 10.48 11.31 -4.06
C THR A 122 10.55 10.19 -5.11
N GLY A 123 9.40 9.79 -5.63
CA GLY A 123 9.34 8.86 -6.76
C GLY A 123 9.48 9.60 -8.08
N ASN A 124 10.31 9.09 -9.00
CA ASN A 124 10.43 9.56 -10.39
C ASN A 124 9.17 9.30 -11.26
N ARG A 125 8.00 9.05 -10.66
CA ARG A 125 6.74 8.84 -11.38
C ARG A 125 5.84 10.06 -11.27
N THR A 126 6.17 11.10 -12.02
CA THR A 126 5.16 12.02 -12.55
C THR A 126 4.40 11.28 -13.65
N LYS A 127 3.35 10.53 -13.30
CA LYS A 127 2.31 10.25 -14.29
C LYS A 127 1.55 11.56 -14.48
N THR A 128 1.91 12.31 -15.52
CA THR A 128 1.08 13.35 -16.10
C THR A 128 -0.29 12.74 -16.36
N THR A 129 -1.25 13.06 -15.50
CA THR A 129 -2.66 12.83 -15.79
C THR A 129 -3.17 14.21 -16.20
N ALA A 130 -3.29 14.44 -17.50
CA ALA A 130 -3.97 15.61 -18.00
C ALA A 130 -5.44 15.56 -17.51
N PRO A 131 -6.05 16.68 -17.11
CA PRO A 131 -7.46 16.71 -16.73
C PRO A 131 -8.31 16.45 -17.98
N THR A 132 -9.14 15.42 -17.95
CA THR A 132 -10.32 15.35 -18.83
C THR A 132 -11.43 16.09 -18.10
N ASP A 133 -11.80 17.23 -18.67
CA ASP A 133 -12.90 18.12 -18.25
C ASP A 133 -14.24 17.35 -18.26
N PRO A 134 -15.10 17.48 -17.23
CA PRO A 134 -16.44 16.91 -17.24
C PRO A 134 -17.43 17.87 -17.91
N ALA A 135 -17.91 17.53 -19.11
CA ALA A 135 -19.08 18.18 -19.69
C ALA A 135 -20.36 17.42 -19.28
N GLU A 136 -21.22 18.15 -18.57
CA GLU A 136 -22.53 17.80 -18.02
C GLU A 136 -23.57 17.24 -19.01
N PRO A 137 -24.63 16.57 -18.49
CA PRO A 137 -25.69 15.93 -19.27
C PRO A 137 -26.75 16.92 -19.75
N LYS A 138 -27.41 16.62 -20.87
CA LYS A 138 -28.70 17.21 -21.25
C LYS A 138 -29.70 16.13 -21.62
N ASP A 139 -30.71 16.00 -20.77
CA ASP A 139 -32.01 15.40 -21.09
C ASP A 139 -32.67 16.13 -22.26
N ALA A 140 -33.35 15.38 -23.13
CA ALA A 140 -34.64 15.76 -23.72
C ALA A 140 -35.29 14.54 -24.38
N ALA A 141 -36.45 14.16 -23.83
CA ALA A 141 -37.39 13.20 -24.40
C ALA A 141 -37.99 13.67 -25.73
N ALA A 142 -38.28 12.74 -26.63
CA ALA A 142 -39.45 12.79 -27.50
C ALA A 142 -39.73 11.39 -28.08
N ASP A 143 -40.88 10.89 -27.67
CA ASP A 143 -41.67 9.80 -28.20
C ASP A 143 -41.98 10.02 -29.69
N ASP A 144 -41.71 9.04 -30.55
CA ASP A 144 -42.49 8.82 -31.79
C ASP A 144 -42.26 7.40 -32.29
N ASN A 145 -43.32 6.61 -32.27
CA ASN A 145 -43.44 5.31 -32.92
C ASN A 145 -44.29 5.53 -34.18
N PRO A 146 -43.98 4.88 -35.31
CA PRO A 146 -44.93 3.85 -35.71
C PRO A 146 -44.29 2.61 -36.36
N THR A 147 -44.73 1.46 -35.86
CA THR A 147 -45.32 0.32 -36.59
C THR A 147 -44.82 0.03 -38.01
N GLU A 148 -44.15 -1.12 -38.18
CA GLU A 148 -44.51 -2.07 -39.24
C GLU A 148 -44.15 -3.51 -38.84
N VAL A 149 -45.18 -4.36 -38.77
CA VAL A 149 -45.09 -5.82 -38.71
C VAL A 149 -45.70 -6.32 -40.02
N PRO A 150 -45.05 -7.25 -40.73
CA PRO A 150 -45.66 -8.57 -40.93
C PRO A 150 -44.60 -9.68 -40.72
N ALA A 151 -44.86 -10.70 -39.90
CA ALA A 151 -45.70 -11.88 -40.19
C ALA A 151 -45.06 -12.82 -41.23
N ASP A 152 -44.52 -13.94 -40.74
CA ASP A 152 -44.81 -15.33 -41.15
C ASP A 152 -43.84 -16.23 -40.33
N ASP A 153 -44.31 -17.02 -39.34
CA ASP A 153 -44.89 -18.38 -39.46
C ASP A 153 -43.93 -19.32 -40.22
N ASP A 154 -43.45 -20.48 -39.76
CA ASP A 154 -43.60 -21.31 -38.57
C ASP A 154 -42.48 -22.40 -38.71
N PRO A 155 -42.61 -23.66 -38.27
CA PRO A 155 -41.69 -24.31 -37.35
C PRO A 155 -40.72 -25.31 -38.02
N ASP A 156 -39.96 -25.97 -37.17
CA ASP A 156 -39.61 -27.40 -37.24
C ASP A 156 -38.11 -27.76 -37.27
N HIS A 157 -37.88 -28.82 -36.51
CA HIS A 157 -36.65 -29.47 -36.08
C HIS A 157 -35.89 -30.10 -37.26
N PRO A 158 -34.57 -30.36 -37.12
CA PRO A 158 -34.11 -31.58 -36.43
C PRO A 158 -32.91 -31.39 -35.49
#